data_AF-A0A2S2NS20-F1
#
_entry.id   AF-A0A2S2NS20-F1
#
_cell.length_a   1.000
_cell.length_b   1.000
_cell.length_c   1.000
_cell.angle_alpha   90.00
_cell.angle_beta   90.00
_cell.angle_gamma   90.00
#
_symmetry.space_group_name_H-M   'P 1'
#
loop_
_entity.id
_entity.type
_entity.pdbx_description
1 polymer ?
#
loop_
_entity_poly.entity_id
_entity_poly.type
_entity_poly.pdbx_seq_one_letter_code
_entity_poly.pdbx_strand_id
1 'polypeptide(L)'
;LKIDSANILWPNDPALYPDSVSHTLLSHFVELGPCQPTMSSFKNNEFPKSKDSTGKLISFHENFYFCKTLDNQTPVKRLWLCYSPSKDRIFCGTCKLFGLPKAKKQKLASIGSNDWTNLSRNITSRKPSRTSTSRDKSKLIQ
;
A
#
# COMPACT_ATOMS: atom_id res chain seq x y z
N LEU A 1 8.71 -24.16 -2.27
CA LEU A 1 8.22 -22.78 -2.50
C LEU A 1 8.56 -22.42 -3.94
N LYS A 2 7.56 -22.31 -4.83
CA LYS A 2 7.82 -21.79 -6.18
C LYS A 2 8.12 -20.30 -6.00
N ILE A 3 9.39 -19.93 -6.16
CA ILE A 3 9.79 -18.53 -6.16
C ILE A 3 9.38 -18.01 -7.54
N ASP A 4 8.17 -17.48 -7.64
CA ASP A 4 7.71 -16.83 -8.87
C ASP A 4 8.65 -15.66 -9.17
N SER A 5 9.02 -15.45 -10.43
CA SER A 5 9.98 -14.40 -10.85
C SER A 5 9.58 -12.99 -10.40
N ALA A 6 8.28 -12.77 -10.13
CA ALA A 6 7.76 -11.54 -9.55
C ALA A 6 8.26 -11.28 -8.11
N ASN A 7 8.45 -12.34 -7.32
CA ASN A 7 8.95 -12.25 -5.94
C ASN A 7 10.43 -11.84 -5.89
N ILE A 8 11.20 -12.13 -6.95
CA ILE A 8 12.62 -11.74 -7.05
C ILE A 8 12.75 -10.23 -7.29
N LEU A 9 11.87 -9.65 -8.12
CA LEU A 9 11.97 -8.24 -8.48
C LEU A 9 11.36 -7.32 -7.41
N TRP A 10 10.32 -7.80 -6.71
CA TRP A 10 9.57 -7.02 -5.73
C TRP A 10 9.37 -7.80 -4.42
N PRO A 11 10.42 -7.94 -3.59
CA PRO A 11 10.35 -8.74 -2.36
C PRO A 11 9.37 -8.20 -1.31
N ASN A 12 8.97 -6.92 -1.43
CA ASN A 12 7.96 -6.28 -0.58
C ASN A 12 6.58 -6.16 -1.25
N ASP A 13 6.32 -6.88 -2.35
CA ASP A 13 5.02 -6.84 -3.01
C ASP A 13 3.90 -7.28 -2.05
N PRO A 14 2.94 -6.38 -1.71
CA PRO A 14 1.90 -6.67 -0.73
C PRO A 14 0.92 -7.76 -1.18
N ALA A 15 0.83 -8.06 -2.48
CA ALA A 15 -0.01 -9.15 -2.98
C ALA A 15 0.61 -10.54 -2.74
N LEU A 16 1.91 -10.59 -2.45
CA LEU A 16 2.66 -11.84 -2.20
C LEU A 16 2.79 -12.16 -0.71
N TYR A 17 2.30 -11.29 0.18
CA TYR A 17 2.33 -11.56 1.61
C TYR A 17 1.44 -12.78 1.93
N PRO A 18 1.90 -13.71 2.79
CA PRO A 18 1.08 -14.84 3.20
C PRO A 18 -0.12 -14.38 4.04
N ASP A 19 -1.20 -15.16 4.04
CA ASP A 19 -2.42 -14.85 4.81
C ASP A 19 -2.19 -14.87 6.32
N SER A 20 -1.31 -15.76 6.78
CA SER A 20 -0.79 -15.80 8.15
C SER A 20 0.65 -15.33 8.15
N VAL A 21 0.93 -14.28 8.92
CA VAL A 21 2.27 -13.66 9.01
C VAL A 21 2.75 -13.84 10.45
N SER A 22 3.83 -14.58 10.64
CA SER A 22 4.49 -14.72 11.95
C SER A 22 5.15 -13.40 12.36
N HIS A 23 5.50 -13.24 13.65
CA HIS A 23 6.17 -12.03 14.13
C HIS A 23 7.51 -11.76 13.41
N THR A 24 8.31 -12.81 13.18
CA THR A 24 9.56 -12.71 12.42
C THR A 24 9.35 -12.19 11.00
N LEU A 25 8.30 -12.68 10.33
CA LEU A 25 7.99 -12.27 8.97
C LEU A 25 7.40 -10.84 8.93
N LEU A 26 6.67 -10.42 9.97
CA LEU A 26 6.23 -9.04 10.13
C LEU A 26 7.43 -8.09 10.22
N SER A 27 8.42 -8.39 11.07
CA SER A 27 9.64 -7.58 11.18
C SER A 27 10.37 -7.47 9.85
N HIS A 28 10.51 -8.58 9.12
CA HIS A 28 11.13 -8.58 7.80
C HIS A 28 10.43 -7.65 6.79
N PHE A 29 9.08 -7.69 6.73
CA PHE A 29 8.34 -6.79 5.83
C PHE A 29 8.39 -5.31 6.26
N VAL A 30 8.55 -5.03 7.56
CA VAL A 30 8.78 -3.66 8.04
C VAL A 30 10.13 -3.14 7.58
N GLU A 31 11.18 -3.96 7.68
CA GLU A 31 12.54 -3.62 7.25
C GLU A 31 12.62 -3.35 5.74
N LEU A 32 11.92 -4.14 4.92
CA LEU A 32 11.83 -3.91 3.48
C LEU A 32 11.08 -2.61 3.11
N GLY A 33 10.28 -2.09 4.04
CA GLY A 33 9.48 -0.90 3.80
C GLY A 33 8.33 -1.10 2.80
N PRO A 34 7.55 -0.05 2.52
CA PRO A 34 6.39 -0.14 1.64
C PRO A 34 6.82 -0.31 0.18
N CYS A 35 6.13 -1.21 -0.54
CA CYS A 35 6.30 -1.32 -1.99
C CYS A 35 5.75 -0.07 -2.68
N GLN A 36 6.63 0.85 -3.04
CA GLN A 36 6.32 2.12 -3.68
C GLN A 36 7.26 2.36 -4.86
N PRO A 37 7.18 1.52 -5.91
CA PRO A 37 7.95 1.74 -7.12
C PRO A 37 7.58 3.08 -7.77
N THR A 38 8.53 3.67 -8.46
CA THR A 38 8.32 4.84 -9.32
C THR A 38 8.08 4.39 -10.75
N MET A 39 7.67 5.30 -11.63
CA MET A 39 7.51 4.99 -13.06
C MET A 39 8.80 4.41 -13.68
N SER A 40 9.97 4.90 -13.27
CA SER A 40 11.29 4.42 -13.72
C SER A 40 11.61 2.97 -13.32
N SER A 41 10.82 2.38 -12.43
CA SER A 41 10.95 0.97 -12.04
C SER A 41 10.42 -0.01 -13.10
N PHE A 42 9.72 0.48 -14.12
CA PHE A 42 9.07 -0.32 -15.16
C PHE A 42 9.77 -0.16 -16.50
N LYS A 43 9.74 -1.21 -17.35
CA LYS A 43 10.47 -1.28 -18.63
C LYS A 43 10.23 -0.08 -19.56
N ASN A 44 9.03 0.50 -19.54
CA ASN A 44 8.65 1.60 -20.42
C ASN A 44 8.59 2.96 -19.68
N ASN A 45 9.16 3.06 -18.48
CA ASN A 45 8.98 4.21 -17.60
C ASN A 45 7.50 4.54 -17.36
N GLU A 46 6.63 3.53 -17.30
CA GLU A 46 5.18 3.72 -17.13
C GLU A 46 4.58 2.61 -16.27
N PHE A 47 3.60 3.00 -15.44
CA PHE A 47 2.73 2.04 -14.78
C PHE A 47 1.83 1.34 -15.80
N PRO A 48 1.43 0.07 -15.54
CA PRO A 48 0.40 -0.60 -16.32
C PRO A 48 -0.88 0.25 -16.47
N LYS A 49 -1.46 0.20 -17.66
CA LYS A 49 -2.71 0.90 -18.01
C LYS A 49 -3.85 -0.12 -18.12
N SER A 50 -5.02 0.24 -17.60
CA SER A 50 -6.27 -0.53 -17.74
C SER A 50 -7.39 0.38 -18.21
N LYS A 51 -8.45 -0.18 -18.79
CA LYS A 51 -9.63 0.61 -19.20
C LYS A 51 -10.55 0.82 -18.00
N ASP A 52 -11.00 2.05 -17.79
CA ASP A 52 -12.09 2.34 -16.86
C ASP A 52 -13.46 1.95 -17.46
N SER A 53 -14.54 2.22 -16.71
CA SER A 53 -15.91 1.94 -17.15
C SER A 53 -16.34 2.71 -18.40
N THR A 54 -15.63 3.79 -18.75
CA THR A 54 -15.88 4.60 -19.96
C THR A 54 -15.02 4.16 -21.15
N GLY A 55 -14.11 3.20 -20.95
CA GLY A 55 -13.16 2.74 -21.96
C GLY A 55 -11.86 3.54 -22.01
N LYS A 56 -11.69 4.56 -21.15
CA LYS A 56 -10.48 5.39 -21.07
C LYS A 56 -9.36 4.58 -20.43
N LEU A 57 -8.16 4.64 -21.03
CA LEU A 57 -6.95 4.08 -20.41
C LEU A 57 -6.53 4.93 -19.20
N ILE A 58 -6.44 4.28 -18.05
CA ILE A 58 -6.08 4.84 -16.75
C ILE A 58 -4.98 3.99 -16.12
N SER A 59 -4.09 4.64 -15.34
CA SER A 59 -3.03 3.97 -14.60
C SER A 59 -2.89 4.58 -13.21
N PHE A 60 -2.14 3.89 -12.35
CA PHE A 60 -1.67 4.46 -11.10
C PHE A 60 -0.68 5.63 -11.35
N HIS A 61 -0.55 6.51 -10.36
CA HIS A 61 0.39 7.63 -10.37
C HIS A 61 1.06 7.79 -8.98
N GLU A 62 2.37 7.97 -8.94
CA GLU A 62 3.15 8.02 -7.69
C GLU A 62 2.76 9.16 -6.73
N ASN A 63 2.20 10.27 -7.21
CA ASN A 63 1.56 11.31 -6.37
C ASN A 63 0.56 10.76 -5.35
N PHE A 64 -0.05 9.60 -5.58
CA PHE A 64 -0.93 8.97 -4.57
C PHE A 64 -0.17 8.52 -3.32
N TYR A 65 1.14 8.31 -3.39
CA TYR A 65 1.98 8.09 -2.22
C TYR A 65 2.11 9.30 -1.32
N PHE A 66 1.65 10.50 -1.72
CA PHE A 66 1.84 11.73 -0.96
C PHE A 66 0.52 12.37 -0.56
N CYS A 67 0.38 12.68 0.73
CA CYS A 67 -0.73 13.47 1.24
C CYS A 67 -0.45 14.94 1.00
N LYS A 68 -1.26 15.58 0.15
CA LYS A 68 -1.31 17.03 0.05
C LYS A 68 -1.87 17.58 1.36
N THR A 69 -1.06 18.35 2.07
CA THR A 69 -1.48 19.20 3.19
C THR A 69 -2.01 20.52 2.63
N LEU A 70 -2.80 21.25 3.44
CA LEU A 70 -3.21 22.61 3.08
C LEU A 70 -1.95 23.51 2.98
N ASP A 71 -1.98 24.48 2.07
CA ASP A 71 -1.05 25.57 1.73
C ASP A 71 0.41 25.49 2.24
N ASN A 72 1.34 25.50 1.28
CA ASN A 72 2.80 25.68 1.44
C ASN A 72 3.55 24.64 2.29
N GLN A 73 2.95 23.50 2.59
CA GLN A 73 3.63 22.42 3.30
C GLN A 73 4.13 21.32 2.36
N THR A 74 5.32 20.78 2.66
CA THR A 74 5.88 19.63 1.94
C THR A 74 4.92 18.43 2.05
N PRO A 75 4.57 17.77 0.93
CA PRO A 75 3.70 16.61 0.95
C PRO A 75 4.24 15.49 1.85
N VAL A 76 3.38 14.91 2.68
CA VAL A 76 3.77 13.83 3.60
C VAL A 76 3.62 12.47 2.91
N LYS A 77 4.67 11.65 2.89
CA LYS A 77 4.64 10.31 2.31
C LYS A 77 3.74 9.36 3.11
N ARG A 78 2.84 8.66 2.43
CA ARG A 78 1.94 7.61 2.97
C ARG A 78 2.68 6.28 3.02
N LEU A 79 3.32 5.98 4.14
CA LEU A 79 4.02 4.70 4.33
C LEU A 79 3.08 3.49 4.37
N TRP A 80 1.78 3.68 4.58
CA TRP A 80 0.81 2.59 4.60
C TRP A 80 0.33 2.15 3.20
N LEU A 81 0.52 3.00 2.18
CA LEU A 81 -0.02 2.79 0.84
C LEU A 81 1.03 2.09 -0.02
N CYS A 82 0.81 0.80 -0.30
CA CYS A 82 1.70 0.01 -1.15
C CYS A 82 1.04 -0.21 -2.52
N TYR A 83 1.83 -0.23 -3.58
CA TYR A 83 1.42 -0.73 -4.89
C TYR A 83 1.97 -2.14 -5.09
N SER A 84 1.22 -3.00 -5.75
CA SER A 84 1.62 -4.36 -6.12
C SER A 84 1.90 -4.41 -7.61
N PRO A 85 3.19 -4.51 -8.02
CA PRO A 85 3.55 -4.69 -9.42
C PRO A 85 3.02 -5.99 -10.01
N SER A 86 2.92 -7.06 -9.22
CA SER A 86 2.42 -8.36 -9.72
C SER A 86 0.91 -8.37 -10.02
N LYS A 87 0.13 -7.49 -9.38
CA LYS A 87 -1.35 -7.46 -9.53
C LYS A 87 -1.91 -6.17 -10.12
N ASP A 88 -1.08 -5.15 -10.34
CA ASP A 88 -1.49 -3.80 -10.72
C ASP A 88 -2.59 -3.25 -9.77
N ARG A 89 -2.32 -3.29 -8.46
CA ARG A 89 -3.30 -2.92 -7.41
C ARG A 89 -2.63 -2.21 -6.25
N ILE A 90 -3.35 -1.29 -5.61
CA ILE A 90 -2.93 -0.71 -4.33
C ILE A 90 -3.45 -1.51 -3.14
N PHE A 91 -2.65 -1.52 -2.08
CA PHE A 91 -2.91 -2.19 -0.82
C PHE A 91 -2.65 -1.27 0.37
N CYS A 92 -3.32 -1.56 1.49
CA CYS A 92 -2.90 -1.10 2.80
C CYS A 92 -1.87 -2.08 3.39
N GLY A 93 -0.57 -1.78 3.27
CA GLY A 93 0.48 -2.62 3.85
C GLY A 93 0.32 -2.78 5.37
N THR A 94 0.10 -1.67 6.09
CA THR A 94 -0.04 -1.70 7.56
C THR A 94 -1.25 -2.49 8.02
N CYS A 95 -2.37 -2.45 7.29
CA CYS A 95 -3.58 -3.20 7.63
C CYS A 95 -3.42 -4.68 7.33
N LYS A 96 -2.74 -5.01 6.23
CA LYS A 96 -2.48 -6.40 5.86
C LYS A 96 -1.55 -7.05 6.89
N LEU A 97 -0.53 -6.33 7.34
CA LEU A 97 0.44 -6.80 8.33
C LEU A 97 -0.14 -6.79 9.76
N PHE A 98 -0.60 -5.62 10.24
CA PHE A 98 -0.96 -5.35 11.64
C PHE A 98 -2.45 -5.17 11.91
N GLY A 99 -3.29 -5.20 10.89
CA GLY A 99 -4.73 -4.97 11.07
C GLY A 99 -5.40 -6.07 11.90
N LEU A 100 -6.37 -5.67 12.70
CA LEU A 100 -7.32 -6.63 13.30
C LEU A 100 -8.07 -7.40 12.21
N PRO A 101 -8.69 -8.56 12.50
CA PRO A 101 -9.39 -9.37 11.49
C PRO A 101 -10.37 -8.59 10.62
N LYS A 102 -11.12 -7.63 11.19
CA LYS A 102 -12.02 -6.75 10.45
C LYS A 102 -11.29 -5.84 9.46
N ALA A 103 -10.12 -5.32 9.83
CA ALA A 103 -9.28 -4.47 8.97
C ALA A 103 -8.62 -5.29 7.85
N LYS A 104 -8.16 -6.53 8.14
CA LYS A 104 -7.58 -7.45 7.14
C LYS A 104 -8.60 -7.87 6.07
N LYS A 105 -9.90 -7.91 6.42
CA LYS A 105 -11.00 -8.19 5.47
C LYS A 105 -11.36 -7.01 4.56
N GLN A 106 -10.91 -5.78 4.87
CA GLN A 106 -11.18 -4.62 4.02
C GLN A 106 -10.52 -4.80 2.65
N LYS A 107 -11.18 -4.33 1.58
CA LYS A 107 -10.72 -4.48 0.18
C LYS A 107 -9.24 -4.14 0.00
N LEU A 108 -8.77 -3.04 0.58
CA LEU A 108 -7.37 -2.61 0.47
C LEU A 108 -6.38 -3.50 1.23
N ALA A 109 -6.79 -4.22 2.28
CA ALA A 109 -5.90 -5.11 3.01
C ALA A 109 -5.91 -6.55 2.43
N SER A 110 -7.02 -6.96 1.82
CA SER A 110 -7.20 -8.32 1.29
C SER A 110 -6.75 -8.43 -0.17
N ILE A 111 -7.58 -7.98 -1.10
CA ILE A 111 -7.45 -8.19 -2.55
C ILE A 111 -6.87 -6.99 -3.32
N GLY A 112 -6.73 -5.85 -2.64
CA GLY A 112 -6.29 -4.59 -3.22
C GLY A 112 -7.35 -3.91 -4.09
N SER A 113 -6.99 -2.76 -4.66
CA SER A 113 -7.85 -1.99 -5.57
C SER A 113 -7.07 -1.43 -6.75
N ASN A 114 -7.63 -1.54 -7.95
CA ASN A 114 -7.16 -0.89 -9.18
C ASN A 114 -8.16 0.15 -9.72
N ASP A 115 -9.10 0.57 -8.88
CA ASP A 115 -10.04 1.65 -9.19
C ASP A 115 -9.33 3.00 -9.14
N TRP A 116 -8.56 3.31 -10.19
CA TRP A 116 -7.76 4.53 -10.31
C TRP A 116 -8.65 5.77 -10.36
N THR A 117 -9.84 5.66 -10.94
CA THR A 117 -10.83 6.74 -11.04
C THR A 117 -11.28 7.22 -9.65
N ASN A 118 -11.51 6.30 -8.72
CA ASN A 118 -11.98 6.64 -7.37
C ASN A 118 -10.88 6.60 -6.31
N LEU A 119 -9.63 6.42 -6.72
CA LEU A 119 -8.50 6.19 -5.82
C LEU A 119 -8.30 7.31 -4.79
N SER A 120 -8.35 8.58 -5.21
CA SER A 120 -8.25 9.74 -4.30
C SER A 120 -9.27 9.66 -3.15
N ARG A 121 -10.52 9.31 -3.47
CA ARG A 121 -11.62 9.21 -2.50
C ARG A 121 -11.45 8.01 -1.57
N ASN A 122 -11.04 6.87 -2.14
CA ASN A 122 -10.80 5.63 -1.41
C ASN A 122 -9.61 5.76 -0.43
N ILE A 123 -8.58 6.52 -0.80
CA ILE A 123 -7.43 6.80 0.07
C ILE A 123 -7.78 7.81 1.16
N THR A 124 -8.54 8.87 0.83
CA THR A 124 -8.85 9.95 1.76
C THR A 124 -9.84 9.54 2.85
N SER A 125 -10.85 8.75 2.50
CA SER A 125 -11.83 8.20 3.46
C SER A 125 -11.19 7.27 4.50
N ARG A 126 -10.00 6.74 4.19
CA ARG A 126 -9.27 5.81 5.05
C ARG A 126 -8.19 6.45 5.90
N LYS A 127 -8.17 7.78 6.00
CA LYS A 127 -7.37 8.47 7.01
C LYS A 127 -7.67 7.80 8.36
N PRO A 128 -6.64 7.48 9.17
CA PRO A 128 -6.89 6.92 10.48
C PRO A 128 -7.85 7.86 11.21
N SER A 129 -8.92 7.31 11.78
CA SER A 129 -9.61 8.00 12.87
C SER A 129 -8.53 8.42 13.86
N ARG A 130 -8.60 9.62 14.43
CA ARG A 130 -7.62 10.18 15.37
C ARG A 130 -7.48 9.39 16.69
N THR A 131 -7.66 8.08 16.69
CA THR A 131 -7.83 7.22 17.87
C THR A 131 -6.77 6.14 18.04
N SER A 132 -5.65 6.17 17.31
CA SER A 132 -4.54 5.20 17.52
C SER A 132 -3.14 5.82 17.65
N THR A 133 -3.03 7.10 18.05
CA THR A 133 -1.72 7.72 18.36
C THR A 133 -1.67 8.46 19.70
N SER A 134 -2.55 8.17 20.66
CA SER A 134 -2.49 8.78 22.02
C SER A 134 -2.47 7.79 23.19
N ARG A 135 -2.36 6.49 22.95
CA ARG A 135 -2.08 5.50 24.01
C ARG A 135 -1.04 4.53 23.43
N ASP A 136 -0.02 4.20 24.22
CA ASP A 136 1.16 3.39 23.86
C ASP A 136 2.43 4.13 23.43
N LYS A 137 2.70 5.30 24.03
CA LYS A 137 4.10 5.74 24.28
C LYS A 137 4.47 5.79 25.77
N SER A 138 3.62 5.31 26.68
CA SER A 138 3.84 5.38 28.12
C SER A 138 3.94 4.02 28.83
N LYS A 139 4.30 2.94 28.13
CA LYS A 139 4.55 1.62 28.75
C LYS A 139 5.86 0.94 28.36
N LEU A 140 6.83 1.71 27.85
CA LEU A 140 8.24 1.33 27.95
C LEU A 140 8.93 2.43 28.76
N ILE A 141 8.94 2.24 30.07
CA ILE A 141 9.89 2.68 31.11
C ILE A 141 9.12 2.40 32.42
N GLN A 142 9.25 1.16 32.89
CA GLN A 142 9.36 0.75 34.28
C GLN A 142 9.89 -0.67 34.27
#